data_AF-A0AAV6AVJ4-F1
#
_entry.id   AF-A0AAV6AVJ4-F1
#
_cell.length_a   1.000
_cell.length_b   1.000
_cell.length_c   1.000
_cell.angle_alpha   90.00
_cell.angle_beta   90.00
_cell.angle_gamma   90.00
#
_symmetry.space_group_name_H-M   'P 1'
#
loop_
_entity.id
_entity.type
_entity.pdbx_description
1 polymer ?
#
loop_
_entity_poly.entity_id
_entity_poly.type
_entity_poly.pdbx_seq_one_letter_code
_entity_poly.pdbx_strand_id
1 'polypeptide(L)'
;MPLLRFSRLLLAIMAAGVCAGPAVVRADPVMVDGVTFSDERGGFVILSASGEGTYDNPFLVVEEITDPEGAVLVIRGSLQQIGNRIGTLHQTGFALNKIVINGTGEAWTLFDMELQELYGVASDYYDGLSFGQAAKLRSPFLSDRFEINETLNEPHDELRFRDGTVKPGDRLTVSFVVTDATPIPEFYLLQRPSRLISALPQRLAGR
;
A
#
# COMPACT_ATOMS: atom_id res chain seq x y z
N MET A 1 -21.28 41.10 68.34
CA MET A 1 -20.14 41.03 67.39
C MET A 1 -19.79 39.56 67.17
N PRO A 2 -20.09 39.00 65.98
CA PRO A 2 -19.79 37.61 65.62
C PRO A 2 -18.45 37.51 64.86
N LEU A 3 -18.17 36.31 64.30
CA LEU A 3 -17.09 35.90 63.39
C LEU A 3 -15.87 35.21 64.04
N LEU A 4 -15.36 34.08 63.55
CA LEU A 4 -15.85 33.04 62.64
C LEU A 4 -14.83 31.87 62.76
N ARG A 5 -15.30 30.62 62.75
CA ARG A 5 -14.45 29.41 62.70
C ARG A 5 -13.77 29.30 61.33
N PHE A 6 -12.44 29.17 61.28
CA PHE A 6 -11.73 28.80 60.06
C PHE A 6 -11.67 27.28 59.91
N SER A 7 -12.55 26.73 59.09
CA SER A 7 -12.43 25.37 58.54
C SER A 7 -11.65 25.46 57.23
N ARG A 8 -10.47 24.82 57.15
CA ARG A 8 -9.73 24.67 55.89
C ARG A 8 -10.03 23.28 55.33
N LEU A 9 -10.88 23.26 54.31
CA LEU A 9 -11.18 22.10 53.48
C LEU A 9 -9.95 21.77 52.62
N LEU A 10 -9.37 20.57 52.77
CA LEU A 10 -8.37 20.06 51.83
C LEU A 10 -9.09 19.56 50.57
N LEU A 11 -8.76 20.15 49.42
CA LEU A 11 -9.22 19.71 48.11
C LEU A 11 -8.17 18.73 47.54
N ALA A 12 -8.57 17.47 47.34
CA ALA A 12 -7.75 16.48 46.65
C ALA A 12 -7.87 16.67 45.13
N ILE A 13 -6.75 16.92 44.45
CA ILE A 13 -6.68 17.02 42.99
C ILE A 13 -6.44 15.61 42.44
N MET A 14 -7.46 15.06 41.76
CA MET A 14 -7.37 13.82 40.98
C MET A 14 -6.68 14.14 39.64
N ALA A 15 -5.45 13.67 39.45
CA ALA A 15 -4.76 13.74 38.17
C ALA A 15 -5.21 12.57 37.30
N ALA A 16 -6.10 12.84 36.35
CA ALA A 16 -6.42 11.89 35.28
C ALA A 16 -5.28 11.91 34.24
N GLY A 17 -4.47 10.85 34.23
CA GLY A 17 -3.48 10.63 33.18
C GLY A 17 -4.18 10.28 31.87
N VAL A 18 -4.15 11.20 30.92
CA VAL A 18 -4.53 10.94 29.52
C VAL A 18 -3.33 10.25 28.88
N CYS A 19 -3.41 8.93 28.68
CA CYS A 19 -2.49 8.22 27.80
C CYS A 19 -2.80 8.61 26.35
N ALA A 20 -2.20 9.70 25.87
CA ALA A 20 -2.17 9.99 24.44
C ALA A 20 -1.22 8.99 23.78
N GLY A 21 -1.77 8.00 23.06
CA GLY A 21 -0.99 7.21 22.12
C GLY A 21 -0.38 8.11 21.04
N PRO A 22 0.73 7.72 20.39
CA PRO A 22 1.31 8.52 19.32
C PRO A 22 0.27 8.72 18.22
N ALA A 23 -0.06 9.98 17.93
CA ALA A 23 -0.86 10.31 16.77
C ALA A 23 -0.04 10.00 15.52
N VAL A 24 -0.52 9.08 14.68
CA VAL A 24 0.04 8.88 13.34
C VAL A 24 -0.32 10.13 12.55
N VAL A 25 0.67 10.97 12.28
CA VAL A 25 0.50 12.13 11.40
C VAL A 25 0.42 11.59 9.98
N ARG A 26 -0.74 11.73 9.36
CA ARG A 26 -0.95 11.39 7.96
C ARG A 26 -0.30 12.46 7.08
N ALA A 27 0.36 12.06 6.00
CA ALA A 27 0.93 12.99 5.04
C ALA A 27 -0.16 13.62 4.16
N ASP A 28 0.04 14.84 3.70
CA ASP A 28 -0.81 15.41 2.66
C ASP A 28 -0.65 14.61 1.35
N PRO A 29 -1.70 14.45 0.53
CA PRO A 29 -1.59 13.79 -0.77
C PRO A 29 -0.48 14.40 -1.63
N VAL A 30 0.32 13.56 -2.29
CA VAL A 30 1.44 13.99 -3.12
C VAL A 30 1.04 13.93 -4.59
N MET A 31 0.98 15.09 -5.26
CA MET A 31 0.73 15.17 -6.71
C MET A 31 2.05 15.19 -7.48
N VAL A 32 2.17 14.29 -8.45
CA VAL A 32 3.32 14.14 -9.34
C VAL A 32 2.81 13.96 -10.76
N ASP A 33 3.17 14.89 -11.65
CA ASP A 33 2.90 14.81 -13.09
C ASP A 33 1.45 14.42 -13.47
N GLY A 34 0.47 15.02 -12.77
CA GLY A 34 -0.96 14.81 -13.00
C GLY A 34 -1.59 13.61 -12.27
N VAL A 35 -0.79 12.84 -11.52
CA VAL A 35 -1.25 11.73 -10.66
C VAL A 35 -1.06 12.11 -9.19
N THR A 36 -2.04 11.82 -8.35
CA THR A 36 -1.99 12.05 -6.91
C THR A 36 -1.94 10.72 -6.17
N PHE A 37 -0.99 10.60 -5.26
CA PHE A 37 -0.81 9.47 -4.34
C PHE A 37 -1.24 9.87 -2.93
N SER A 38 -2.06 9.07 -2.26
CA SER A 38 -2.57 9.36 -0.92
C SER A 38 -2.59 8.12 -0.03
N ASP A 39 -2.15 8.28 1.22
CA ASP A 39 -2.21 7.30 2.31
C ASP A 39 -3.49 7.44 3.16
N GLU A 40 -4.53 8.07 2.60
CA GLU A 40 -5.76 8.42 3.32
C GLU A 40 -6.63 7.23 3.79
N ARG A 41 -6.30 6.02 3.35
CA ARG A 41 -6.95 4.79 3.82
C ARG A 41 -6.16 4.11 4.94
N GLY A 42 -4.92 4.54 5.19
CA GLY A 42 -4.09 4.08 6.30
C GLY A 42 -3.27 2.82 6.00
N GLY A 43 -2.59 2.33 7.04
CA GLY A 43 -1.68 1.18 7.00
C GLY A 43 -0.22 1.53 6.70
N PHE A 44 0.04 2.74 6.21
CA PHE A 44 1.35 3.22 5.79
C PHE A 44 1.40 4.75 5.80
N VAL A 45 2.61 5.29 5.61
CA VAL A 45 2.84 6.71 5.33
C VAL A 45 3.62 6.89 4.04
N ILE A 46 3.21 7.84 3.20
CA ILE A 46 4.00 8.24 2.03
C ILE A 46 5.13 9.16 2.50
N LEU A 47 6.37 8.82 2.14
CA LEU A 47 7.56 9.61 2.46
C LEU A 47 7.94 10.55 1.32
N SER A 48 7.77 10.11 0.06
CA SER A 48 7.97 10.94 -1.13
C SER A 48 7.37 10.29 -2.37
N ALA A 49 7.02 11.10 -3.37
CA ALA A 49 6.71 10.62 -4.72
C ALA A 49 7.40 11.50 -5.77
N SER A 50 7.81 10.92 -6.90
CA SER A 50 8.50 11.61 -8.01
C SER A 50 8.36 10.83 -9.33
N GLY A 51 8.92 11.35 -10.43
CA GLY A 51 8.95 10.68 -11.73
C GLY A 51 7.83 11.13 -12.68
N GLU A 52 7.79 10.50 -13.87
CA GLU A 52 6.86 10.86 -14.96
C GLU A 52 6.00 9.67 -15.42
N GLY A 53 6.15 8.49 -14.80
CA GLY A 53 5.34 7.31 -15.15
C GLY A 53 5.67 6.68 -16.51
N THR A 54 6.82 6.99 -17.11
CA THR A 54 7.31 6.32 -18.34
C THR A 54 8.22 5.15 -17.98
N TYR A 55 8.61 4.29 -18.92
CA TYR A 55 9.59 3.22 -18.60
C TYR A 55 10.96 3.74 -18.17
N ASP A 56 11.43 4.81 -18.81
CA ASP A 56 12.75 5.38 -18.54
C ASP A 56 12.74 6.27 -17.28
N ASN A 57 11.56 6.75 -16.88
CA ASN A 57 11.34 7.58 -15.71
C ASN A 57 10.00 7.19 -15.02
N PRO A 58 9.94 6.01 -14.39
CA PRO A 58 8.71 5.53 -13.75
C PRO A 58 8.34 6.44 -12.58
N PHE A 59 7.06 6.44 -12.19
CA PHE A 59 6.70 7.03 -10.92
C PHE A 59 7.41 6.29 -9.80
N LEU A 60 8.13 7.01 -8.95
CA LEU A 60 8.77 6.45 -7.75
C LEU A 60 7.97 6.89 -6.53
N VAL A 61 7.37 5.93 -5.83
CA VAL A 61 6.70 6.15 -4.54
C VAL A 61 7.54 5.51 -3.43
N VAL A 62 7.98 6.31 -2.47
CA VAL A 62 8.71 5.84 -1.29
C VAL A 62 7.76 5.92 -0.10
N GLU A 63 7.65 4.83 0.64
CA GLU A 63 6.69 4.72 1.72
C GLU A 63 7.17 3.78 2.84
N GLU A 64 6.52 3.88 3.98
CA GLU A 64 6.73 3.00 5.13
C GLU A 64 5.41 2.37 5.56
N ILE A 65 5.30 1.04 5.43
CA ILE A 65 4.14 0.29 5.92
C ILE A 65 4.33 0.06 7.41
N THR A 66 3.36 0.52 8.20
CA THR A 66 3.39 0.46 9.67
C THR A 66 2.37 -0.53 10.23
N ASP A 67 1.35 -0.91 9.44
CA ASP A 67 0.31 -1.86 9.84
C ASP A 67 0.59 -3.26 9.24
N PRO A 68 0.73 -4.31 10.07
CA PRO A 68 0.94 -5.66 9.58
C PRO A 68 -0.26 -6.26 8.82
N GLU A 69 -1.47 -5.70 8.97
CA GLU A 69 -2.67 -6.17 8.25
C GLU A 69 -2.71 -5.65 6.80
N GLY A 70 -1.89 -4.66 6.48
CA GLY A 70 -1.71 -4.13 5.13
C GLY A 70 -1.96 -2.63 5.01
N ALA A 71 -1.82 -2.15 3.77
CA ALA A 71 -1.87 -0.74 3.42
C ALA A 71 -2.67 -0.53 2.14
N VAL A 72 -3.27 0.65 2.01
CA VAL A 72 -4.13 0.99 0.86
C VAL A 72 -3.71 2.33 0.28
N LEU A 73 -2.99 2.29 -0.82
CA LEU A 73 -2.62 3.49 -1.56
C LEU A 73 -3.78 3.91 -2.45
N VAL A 74 -4.25 5.14 -2.26
CA VAL A 74 -5.25 5.76 -3.15
C VAL A 74 -4.53 6.49 -4.27
N ILE A 75 -4.88 6.16 -5.51
CA ILE A 75 -4.30 6.77 -6.71
C ILE A 75 -5.40 7.54 -7.42
N ARG A 76 -5.17 8.83 -7.65
CA ARG A 76 -6.12 9.72 -8.33
C ARG A 76 -5.47 10.43 -9.49
N GLY A 77 -6.28 10.90 -10.40
CA GLY A 77 -5.85 11.85 -11.42
C GLY A 77 -6.90 12.02 -12.49
N SER A 78 -6.66 12.97 -13.40
CA SER A 78 -7.34 12.94 -14.68
C SER A 78 -6.67 11.87 -15.54
N LEU A 79 -6.87 10.60 -15.21
CA LEU A 79 -6.13 9.47 -15.81
C LEU A 79 -6.26 9.45 -17.34
N GLN A 80 -7.45 9.79 -17.84
CA GLN A 80 -7.67 9.95 -19.27
C GLN A 80 -6.83 11.07 -19.92
N GLN A 81 -6.48 12.12 -19.18
CA GLN A 81 -5.66 13.24 -19.67
C GLN A 81 -4.16 12.93 -19.63
N ILE A 82 -3.69 12.15 -18.64
CA ILE A 82 -2.27 11.74 -18.60
C ILE A 82 -1.96 10.72 -19.70
N GLY A 83 -2.98 10.00 -20.17
CA GLY A 83 -2.91 9.06 -21.29
C GLY A 83 -1.99 7.87 -21.05
N ASN A 84 -1.53 7.27 -22.15
CA ASN A 84 -0.65 6.11 -22.13
C ASN A 84 0.81 6.51 -22.26
N ARG A 85 1.59 6.30 -21.21
CA ARG A 85 3.03 6.64 -21.09
C ARG A 85 3.95 5.45 -21.29
N ILE A 86 3.38 4.29 -21.57
CA ILE A 86 4.08 2.99 -21.65
C ILE A 86 3.84 2.26 -22.99
N GLY A 87 3.31 2.96 -23.99
CA GLY A 87 3.20 2.47 -25.37
C GLY A 87 2.29 1.25 -25.55
N THR A 88 1.29 1.06 -24.67
CA THR A 88 0.29 -0.01 -24.81
C THR A 88 -0.96 0.51 -25.54
N LEU A 89 -1.91 -0.38 -25.86
CA LEU A 89 -3.17 0.01 -26.53
C LEU A 89 -4.25 0.54 -25.56
N HIS A 90 -3.99 0.55 -24.26
CA HIS A 90 -4.91 1.06 -23.24
C HIS A 90 -5.02 2.59 -23.31
N GLN A 91 -6.15 3.14 -22.84
CA GLN A 91 -6.34 4.60 -22.80
C GLN A 91 -5.34 5.25 -21.85
N THR A 92 -5.16 4.65 -20.68
CA THR A 92 -4.17 5.07 -19.69
C THR A 92 -3.17 3.96 -19.45
N GLY A 93 -1.92 4.35 -19.22
CA GLY A 93 -0.94 3.41 -18.66
C GLY A 93 0.33 4.12 -18.22
N PHE A 94 0.92 3.66 -17.13
CA PHE A 94 2.16 4.23 -16.60
C PHE A 94 2.96 3.17 -15.84
N ALA A 95 4.27 3.38 -15.74
CA ALA A 95 5.17 2.55 -14.95
C ALA A 95 5.36 3.11 -13.54
N LEU A 96 5.48 2.22 -12.55
CA LEU A 96 5.62 2.58 -11.15
C LEU A 96 6.69 1.70 -10.48
N ASN A 97 7.57 2.35 -9.73
CA ASN A 97 8.49 1.75 -8.78
C ASN A 97 8.05 2.15 -7.36
N LYS A 98 7.93 1.18 -6.46
CA LYS A 98 7.74 1.44 -5.04
C LYS A 98 9.00 1.05 -4.28
N ILE A 99 9.42 1.90 -3.37
CA ILE A 99 10.35 1.55 -2.29
C ILE A 99 9.51 1.50 -1.01
N VAL A 100 9.27 0.30 -0.53
CA VAL A 100 8.45 0.03 0.65
C VAL A 100 9.38 -0.31 1.81
N ILE A 101 9.37 0.52 2.85
CA ILE A 101 10.08 0.26 4.10
C ILE A 101 9.19 -0.60 5.00
N ASN A 102 9.75 -1.67 5.54
CA ASN A 102 9.09 -2.47 6.55
C ASN A 102 9.16 -1.76 7.91
N GLY A 103 8.19 -0.88 8.17
CA GLY A 103 7.97 -0.27 9.48
C GLY A 103 7.18 -1.15 10.44
N THR A 104 6.86 -2.39 10.06
CA THR A 104 6.18 -3.33 10.95
C THR A 104 7.18 -4.04 11.86
N GLY A 105 6.69 -4.57 12.98
CA GLY A 105 7.52 -5.29 13.95
C GLY A 105 7.93 -6.70 13.50
N GLU A 106 7.51 -7.15 12.31
CA GLU A 106 7.61 -8.53 11.87
C GLU A 106 8.23 -8.64 10.47
N ALA A 107 8.93 -9.73 10.21
CA ALA A 107 9.50 -10.00 8.89
C ALA A 107 8.43 -10.48 7.90
N TRP A 108 8.49 -9.98 6.66
CA TRP A 108 7.59 -10.39 5.58
C TRP A 108 8.25 -11.50 4.76
N THR A 109 7.49 -12.52 4.42
CA THR A 109 7.92 -13.61 3.51
C THR A 109 7.00 -13.76 2.30
N LEU A 110 5.88 -13.06 2.29
CA LEU A 110 5.13 -12.72 1.07
C LEU A 110 4.79 -11.24 1.07
N PHE A 111 4.55 -10.73 -0.13
CA PHE A 111 4.00 -9.41 -0.35
C PHE A 111 3.03 -9.49 -1.52
N ASP A 112 1.75 -9.25 -1.27
CA ASP A 112 0.73 -9.24 -2.31
C ASP A 112 0.29 -7.82 -2.61
N MET A 113 0.06 -7.50 -3.87
CA MET A 113 -0.50 -6.24 -4.32
C MET A 113 -1.70 -6.48 -5.21
N GLU A 114 -2.80 -5.77 -4.96
CA GLU A 114 -4.04 -5.90 -5.73
C GLU A 114 -4.52 -4.53 -6.18
N LEU A 115 -4.88 -4.41 -7.46
CA LEU A 115 -5.58 -3.25 -7.99
C LEU A 115 -7.09 -3.40 -7.74
N GLN A 116 -7.75 -2.30 -7.37
CA GLN A 116 -9.19 -2.24 -7.21
C GLN A 116 -9.72 -0.92 -7.76
N GLU A 117 -10.63 -0.97 -8.73
CA GLU A 117 -11.35 0.22 -9.19
C GLU A 117 -12.29 0.74 -8.07
N LEU A 118 -13.02 -0.16 -7.41
CA LEU A 118 -13.86 0.16 -6.25
C LEU A 118 -13.27 -0.45 -4.98
N TYR A 119 -13.04 0.37 -3.95
CA TYR A 119 -12.45 -0.09 -2.70
C TYR A 119 -13.24 -1.23 -2.06
N GLY A 120 -12.57 -2.34 -1.79
CA GLY A 120 -13.14 -3.55 -1.19
C GLY A 120 -13.86 -4.46 -2.18
N VAL A 121 -13.82 -4.14 -3.47
CA VAL A 121 -14.33 -4.97 -4.55
C VAL A 121 -13.14 -5.43 -5.39
N ALA A 122 -13.01 -6.74 -5.59
CA ALA A 122 -11.98 -7.29 -6.44
C ALA A 122 -12.13 -6.76 -7.88
N SER A 123 -11.02 -6.32 -8.48
CA SER A 123 -10.98 -5.99 -9.90
C SER A 123 -11.14 -7.25 -10.73
N ASP A 124 -12.16 -7.26 -11.58
CA ASP A 124 -12.42 -8.34 -12.53
C ASP A 124 -12.03 -7.91 -13.95
N TYR A 125 -12.06 -8.87 -14.88
CA TYR A 125 -11.68 -8.63 -16.27
C TYR A 125 -12.42 -7.46 -16.96
N TYR A 126 -13.61 -7.07 -16.49
CA TYR A 126 -14.47 -6.10 -17.16
C TYR A 126 -14.28 -4.65 -16.71
N ASP A 127 -13.55 -4.39 -15.62
CA ASP A 127 -13.29 -3.02 -15.15
C ASP A 127 -12.16 -2.33 -15.93
N GLY A 128 -11.35 -3.11 -16.66
CA GLY A 128 -10.30 -2.61 -17.54
C GLY A 128 -9.00 -2.19 -16.84
N LEU A 129 -8.97 -2.20 -15.50
CA LEU A 129 -7.80 -1.88 -14.68
C LEU A 129 -6.94 -3.14 -14.54
N SER A 130 -5.63 -3.03 -14.76
CA SER A 130 -4.74 -4.19 -14.65
C SER A 130 -3.29 -3.80 -14.46
N PHE A 131 -2.47 -4.79 -14.15
CA PHE A 131 -1.02 -4.64 -14.09
C PHE A 131 -0.35 -4.70 -15.47
N GLY A 132 -1.10 -4.59 -16.58
CA GLY A 132 -0.54 -4.57 -17.94
C GLY A 132 0.00 -5.91 -18.41
N GLN A 133 -0.52 -7.02 -17.89
CA GLN A 133 -0.12 -8.40 -18.26
C GLN A 133 -0.29 -8.69 -19.77
N ALA A 134 -1.22 -8.00 -20.44
CA ALA A 134 -1.44 -8.12 -21.89
C ALA A 134 -0.40 -7.39 -22.74
N ALA A 135 0.37 -6.48 -22.14
CA ALA A 135 1.39 -5.74 -22.85
C ALA A 135 2.66 -6.61 -22.95
N LYS A 136 3.24 -6.70 -24.15
CA LYS A 136 4.51 -7.41 -24.42
C LYS A 136 5.71 -6.66 -23.82
N LEU A 137 5.72 -6.54 -22.50
CA LEU A 137 6.69 -5.77 -21.75
C LEU A 137 7.79 -6.68 -21.22
N ARG A 138 9.00 -6.14 -21.17
CA ARG A 138 10.16 -6.81 -20.56
C ARG A 138 9.84 -7.02 -19.07
N SER A 139 9.55 -8.27 -18.68
CA SER A 139 9.38 -8.72 -17.29
C SER A 139 8.81 -7.64 -16.35
N PRO A 140 7.55 -7.22 -16.54
CA PRO A 140 7.03 -5.96 -15.99
C PRO A 140 6.98 -5.95 -14.46
N PHE A 141 7.07 -7.10 -13.79
CA PHE A 141 6.98 -7.21 -12.33
C PHE A 141 8.27 -7.77 -11.76
N LEU A 142 8.99 -6.95 -11.00
CA LEU A 142 10.25 -7.32 -10.38
C LEU A 142 10.25 -6.95 -8.91
N SER A 143 10.88 -7.78 -8.10
CA SER A 143 11.25 -7.49 -6.72
C SER A 143 12.75 -7.67 -6.54
N ASP A 144 13.36 -6.85 -5.68
CA ASP A 144 14.76 -7.00 -5.24
C ASP A 144 14.93 -7.92 -4.02
N ARG A 145 13.84 -8.40 -3.41
CA ARG A 145 13.86 -9.25 -2.21
C ARG A 145 13.22 -10.62 -2.38
N PHE A 146 12.42 -10.82 -3.41
CA PHE A 146 11.66 -12.05 -3.65
C PHE A 146 12.09 -12.70 -4.96
N GLU A 147 12.40 -14.00 -4.93
CA GLU A 147 12.84 -14.74 -6.12
C GLU A 147 11.66 -15.05 -7.06
N ILE A 148 10.47 -15.25 -6.50
CA ILE A 148 9.28 -15.63 -7.26
C ILE A 148 8.31 -14.45 -7.33
N ASN A 149 7.98 -14.05 -8.56
CA ASN A 149 7.04 -13.00 -8.91
C ASN A 149 5.90 -13.60 -9.76
N GLU A 150 4.68 -13.61 -9.24
CA GLU A 150 3.51 -14.26 -9.84
C GLU A 150 2.41 -13.24 -10.15
N THR A 151 1.75 -13.39 -11.29
CA THR A 151 0.49 -12.72 -11.59
C THR A 151 -0.64 -13.70 -11.31
N LEU A 152 -1.57 -13.32 -10.45
CA LEU A 152 -2.79 -14.08 -10.21
C LEU A 152 -3.92 -13.33 -10.89
N ASN A 153 -4.44 -13.92 -11.97
CA ASN A 153 -5.52 -13.32 -12.76
C ASN A 153 -6.83 -14.01 -12.38
N GLU A 154 -7.88 -13.21 -12.20
CA GLU A 154 -9.27 -13.59 -11.96
C GLU A 154 -9.49 -14.43 -10.67
N PRO A 155 -10.40 -14.01 -9.78
CA PRO A 155 -11.26 -12.82 -9.84
C PRO A 155 -10.56 -11.53 -9.41
N HIS A 156 -9.23 -11.54 -9.28
CA HIS A 156 -8.43 -10.40 -8.86
C HIS A 156 -7.40 -10.02 -9.94
N ASP A 157 -7.01 -8.74 -9.95
CA ASP A 157 -5.75 -8.30 -10.53
C ASP A 157 -4.71 -8.19 -9.43
N GLU A 158 -3.95 -9.28 -9.22
CA GLU A 158 -2.99 -9.40 -8.12
C GLU A 158 -1.57 -9.74 -8.62
N LEU A 159 -0.58 -9.09 -8.00
CA LEU A 159 0.82 -9.47 -8.03
C LEU A 159 1.22 -10.08 -6.70
N ARG A 160 1.83 -11.25 -6.74
CA ARG A 160 2.36 -11.96 -5.56
C ARG A 160 3.87 -12.10 -5.64
N PHE A 161 4.54 -11.70 -4.57
CA PHE A 161 5.98 -11.79 -4.40
C PHE A 161 6.30 -12.72 -3.23
N ARG A 162 7.10 -13.77 -3.46
CA ARG A 162 7.44 -14.79 -2.44
C ARG A 162 8.83 -15.37 -2.63
N ASP A 163 9.21 -16.26 -1.71
CA ASP A 163 10.55 -16.89 -1.65
C ASP A 163 11.65 -15.84 -1.43
N GLY A 164 11.53 -15.16 -0.30
CA GLY A 164 12.35 -14.01 0.06
C GLY A 164 12.02 -13.53 1.47
N THR A 165 12.73 -12.51 1.94
CA THR A 165 12.46 -11.93 3.26
C THR A 165 12.75 -10.43 3.30
N VAL A 166 11.83 -9.68 3.90
CA VAL A 166 11.99 -8.26 4.23
C VAL A 166 11.89 -8.11 5.75
N LYS A 167 13.01 -7.85 6.43
CA LYS A 167 13.03 -7.72 7.89
C LYS A 167 12.50 -6.36 8.33
N PRO A 168 12.09 -6.18 9.60
CA PRO A 168 11.81 -4.85 10.14
C PRO A 168 12.97 -3.87 9.88
N GLY A 169 12.65 -2.69 9.36
CA GLY A 169 13.58 -1.64 8.93
C GLY A 169 14.19 -1.82 7.54
N ASP A 170 14.02 -2.99 6.90
CA ASP A 170 14.51 -3.22 5.54
C ASP A 170 13.62 -2.55 4.49
N ARG A 171 14.16 -2.46 3.27
CA ARG A 171 13.46 -1.94 2.08
C ARG A 171 13.19 -3.06 1.08
N LEU A 172 11.99 -3.02 0.51
CA LEU A 172 11.55 -3.78 -0.65
C LEU A 172 11.38 -2.81 -1.82
N THR A 173 12.00 -3.09 -2.96
CA THR A 173 11.73 -2.40 -4.21
C THR A 173 10.87 -3.29 -5.09
N VAL A 174 9.72 -2.79 -5.52
CA VAL A 174 8.88 -3.45 -6.52
C VAL A 174 8.66 -2.55 -7.73
N SER A 175 8.78 -3.12 -8.92
CA SER A 175 8.51 -2.44 -10.19
C SER A 175 7.31 -3.10 -10.85
N PHE A 176 6.37 -2.31 -11.36
CA PHE A 176 5.19 -2.76 -12.09
C PHE A 176 4.67 -1.68 -13.03
N VAL A 177 3.69 -2.02 -13.85
CA VAL A 177 2.92 -1.05 -14.62
C VAL A 177 1.47 -1.10 -14.22
N VAL A 178 0.75 0.00 -14.42
CA VAL A 178 -0.70 0.06 -14.32
C VAL A 178 -1.24 0.43 -15.70
N THR A 179 -2.27 -0.27 -16.14
CA THR A 179 -3.00 0.03 -17.37
C THR A 179 -4.48 0.08 -17.10
N ASP A 180 -5.18 0.96 -17.82
CA ASP A 180 -6.62 1.12 -17.69
C ASP A 180 -7.26 1.38 -19.06
N ALA A 181 -8.18 0.50 -19.47
CA ALA A 181 -8.93 0.60 -20.71
C ALA A 181 -10.17 1.51 -20.60
N THR A 182 -10.66 1.74 -19.38
CA THR A 182 -11.90 2.45 -19.03
C THR A 182 -11.63 3.44 -17.90
N PRO A 183 -10.68 4.38 -18.08
CA PRO A 183 -10.08 5.13 -16.99
C PRO A 183 -11.08 5.88 -16.13
N ILE A 184 -11.05 5.52 -14.84
CA ILE A 184 -11.77 6.23 -13.80
C ILE A 184 -10.85 7.22 -13.05
N PRO A 185 -11.39 8.24 -12.36
CA PRO A 185 -10.55 9.27 -11.73
C PRO A 185 -9.79 8.81 -10.49
N GLU A 186 -10.16 7.68 -9.90
CA GLU A 186 -9.65 7.17 -8.63
C GLU A 186 -9.69 5.65 -8.61
N PHE A 187 -8.61 5.01 -8.18
CA PHE A 187 -8.57 3.58 -7.89
C PHE A 187 -7.62 3.31 -6.72
N TYR A 188 -7.53 2.05 -6.31
CA TYR A 188 -6.82 1.64 -5.10
C TYR A 188 -5.76 0.59 -5.42
N LEU A 189 -4.63 0.68 -4.72
CA LEU A 189 -3.60 -0.36 -4.67
C LEU A 189 -3.53 -0.88 -3.24
N LEU A 190 -4.06 -2.09 -3.03
CA LEU A 190 -3.97 -2.80 -1.76
C LEU A 190 -2.60 -3.48 -1.69
N GLN A 191 -2.01 -3.45 -0.51
CA GLN A 191 -0.68 -3.99 -0.24
C GLN A 191 -0.73 -4.83 1.02
N ARG A 192 -0.41 -6.12 0.91
CA ARG A 192 -0.58 -7.10 1.98
C ARG A 192 0.76 -7.79 2.24
N PRO A 193 1.60 -7.23 3.14
CA PRO A 193 2.73 -7.98 3.67
C PRO A 193 2.20 -9.12 4.54
N SER A 194 2.76 -10.31 4.39
CA SER A 194 2.39 -11.42 5.26
C SER A 194 3.55 -12.38 5.48
N ARG A 195 3.31 -13.35 6.35
CA ARG A 195 4.22 -14.49 6.54
C ARG A 195 3.53 -15.77 6.13
N LEU A 196 4.26 -16.68 5.48
CA LEU A 196 3.80 -18.05 5.35
C LEU A 196 3.72 -18.65 6.76
N ILE A 197 2.50 -18.85 7.26
CA ILE A 197 2.32 -19.73 8.41
C ILE A 197 2.49 -21.14 7.86
N SER A 198 3.67 -21.72 8.08
CA SER A 198 3.96 -23.10 7.68
C SER A 198 2.82 -24.00 8.16
N ALA A 199 2.27 -24.78 7.22
CA ALA A 199 1.06 -25.59 7.40
C ALA A 199 1.10 -26.46 8.66
N LEU A 200 -0.08 -26.69 9.24
CA LEU A 200 -0.31 -27.65 10.33
C LEU A 200 0.57 -28.91 10.18
N PRO A 201 1.17 -29.42 11.26
CA PRO A 201 1.78 -30.74 11.20
C PRO A 201 0.70 -31.75 10.79
N GLN A 202 0.94 -32.50 9.71
CA GLN A 202 0.16 -33.70 9.39
C GLN A 202 0.30 -34.67 10.56
N ARG A 203 -0.61 -34.57 11.54
CA ARG A 203 -0.75 -35.54 12.60
C ARG A 203 -1.52 -36.73 12.03
N LEU A 204 -0.78 -37.76 11.65
CA LEU A 204 -1.16 -39.18 11.70
C LEU A 204 -2.50 -39.53 11.02
N ALA A 205 -2.47 -39.76 9.70
CA ALA A 205 -3.35 -40.75 9.09
C ALA A 205 -2.80 -42.15 9.43
N GLY A 206 -3.04 -42.58 10.66
CA GLY A 206 -2.78 -43.92 11.13
C GLY A 206 -3.99 -44.42 11.88
N ARG A 207 -4.90 -45.10 11.16
CA ARG A 207 -5.77 -46.20 11.62
C ARG A 207 -6.55 -46.77 10.45
#